data_AF-A0A533YDA3-F1
#
_entry.id   AF-A0A533YDA3-F1
#
_cell.length_a   1.000
_cell.length_b   1.000
_cell.length_c   1.000
_cell.angle_alpha   90.00
_cell.angle_beta   90.00
_cell.angle_gamma   90.00
#
_symmetry.space_group_name_H-M   'P 1'
#
loop_
_entity.id
_entity.type
_entity.pdbx_description
1 polymer ?
#
loop_
_entity_poly.entity_id
_entity_poly.type
_entity_poly.pdbx_seq_one_letter_code
_entity_poly.pdbx_strand_id
1 'polypeptide(L)'
;QALVGGLFGAVFFLVFFANAYLAGRHQPTRYWGTVDTLVLLRFAEPLRNRLGRTVGGVAGVLALIAALGGATHWEDYLLFRQAVPFGQTDPLFGKDLGFYVFTLPFLTYLQEWMVGLLLFTTVGAGALYFLMHGIVIGPRTVHVERQARLHLG
;
A
#
# COMPACT_ATOMS: atom_id res chain seq x y z
N GLN A 1 5.09 -4.66 -24.93
CA GLN A 1 4.72 -5.57 -23.82
C GLN A 1 5.57 -5.32 -22.58
N ALA A 2 6.87 -5.64 -22.58
CA ALA A 2 7.74 -5.53 -21.40
C ALA A 2 7.87 -4.11 -20.81
N LEU A 3 7.88 -3.06 -21.63
CA LEU A 3 7.98 -1.66 -21.15
C LEU A 3 6.76 -1.22 -20.33
N VAL A 4 5.55 -1.57 -20.78
CA VAL A 4 4.30 -1.20 -20.09
C VAL A 4 4.22 -1.93 -18.76
N GLY A 5 4.43 -3.25 -18.75
CA GLY A 5 4.50 -4.02 -17.51
C GLY A 5 5.59 -3.53 -16.56
N GLY A 6 6.80 -3.28 -17.08
CA GLY A 6 7.91 -2.75 -16.28
C GLY A 6 7.57 -1.41 -15.60
N LEU A 7 6.85 -0.51 -16.28
CA LEU A 7 6.39 0.75 -15.70
C LEU A 7 5.42 0.51 -14.54
N PHE A 8 4.38 -0.30 -14.73
CA PHE A 8 3.41 -0.61 -13.68
C PHE A 8 4.08 -1.27 -12.47
N GLY A 9 4.97 -2.24 -12.69
CA GLY A 9 5.74 -2.86 -11.62
C GLY A 9 6.64 -1.88 -10.88
N ALA A 10 7.36 -1.02 -11.61
CA ALA A 10 8.26 -0.04 -11.01
C ALA A 10 7.51 0.98 -10.14
N VAL A 11 6.38 1.51 -10.62
CA VAL A 11 5.55 2.43 -9.83
C VAL A 11 5.00 1.71 -8.60
N PHE A 12 4.50 0.48 -8.74
CA PHE A 12 4.03 -0.31 -7.61
C PHE A 12 5.12 -0.50 -6.55
N PHE A 13 6.31 -0.92 -7.00
CA PHE A 13 7.46 -1.13 -6.13
C PHE A 13 7.79 0.14 -5.34
N LEU A 14 7.95 1.27 -6.04
CA LEU A 14 8.36 2.53 -5.42
C LEU A 14 7.34 2.99 -4.38
N VAL A 15 6.05 2.97 -4.73
CA VAL A 15 4.99 3.44 -3.84
C VAL A 15 4.85 2.51 -2.63
N PHE A 16 4.79 1.19 -2.83
CA PHE A 16 4.70 0.23 -1.74
C PHE A 16 5.94 0.25 -0.85
N PHE A 17 7.13 0.20 -1.45
CA PHE A 17 8.39 0.21 -0.70
C PHE A 17 8.54 1.49 0.10
N ALA A 18 8.34 2.66 -0.51
CA ALA A 18 8.47 3.94 0.18
C ALA A 18 7.47 4.04 1.33
N ASN A 19 6.19 3.69 1.10
CA ASN A 19 5.16 3.76 2.13
C ASN A 19 5.44 2.81 3.30
N ALA A 20 5.73 1.53 3.02
CA ALA A 20 6.04 0.53 4.02
C ALA A 20 7.36 0.81 4.76
N TYR A 21 8.39 1.28 4.05
CA TYR A 21 9.67 1.67 4.65
C TYR A 21 9.51 2.89 5.58
N LEU A 22 8.76 3.90 5.17
CA LEU A 22 8.47 5.07 5.99
C LEU A 22 7.67 4.70 7.24
N ALA A 23 6.67 3.82 7.10
CA ALA A 23 5.88 3.29 8.21
C ALA A 23 6.74 2.52 9.23
N GLY A 24 7.74 1.78 8.74
CA GLY A 24 8.72 1.10 9.60
C GLY A 24 9.74 2.02 10.26
N ARG A 25 10.08 3.16 9.64
CA ARG A 25 11.13 4.08 10.12
C ARG A 25 10.65 5.07 11.18
N HIS A 26 9.43 5.61 11.07
CA HIS A 26 8.95 6.72 11.92
C HIS A 26 8.29 6.26 13.23
N GLN A 27 8.80 5.19 13.84
CA GLN A 27 8.11 4.55 14.96
C GLN A 27 8.60 5.06 16.33
N PRO A 28 7.72 5.65 17.17
CA PRO A 28 8.07 6.08 18.53
C PRO A 28 8.27 4.87 19.47
N THR A 29 9.40 4.85 20.18
CA THR A 29 9.97 3.69 20.89
C THR A 29 9.34 3.39 22.27
N ARG A 30 8.04 3.64 22.49
CA ARG A 30 7.46 3.55 23.85
C ARG A 30 6.46 2.40 24.01
N TYR A 31 6.98 1.25 24.44
CA TYR A 31 6.19 0.06 24.82
C TYR A 31 5.77 0.13 26.29
N TRP A 32 4.47 -0.09 26.57
CA TRP A 32 3.92 -0.28 27.92
C TRP A 32 3.29 -1.68 27.93
N GLY A 33 3.95 -2.68 28.53
CA GLY A 33 3.73 -4.10 28.22
C GLY A 33 2.77 -4.89 29.12
N THR A 34 2.04 -5.83 28.51
CA THR A 34 1.38 -7.03 29.08
C THR A 34 1.82 -8.28 28.27
N VAL A 35 1.67 -9.50 28.82
CA VAL A 35 2.20 -10.79 28.32
C VAL A 35 1.99 -11.08 26.81
N ASP A 36 0.93 -10.56 26.16
CA ASP A 36 0.68 -10.70 24.71
C ASP A 36 1.72 -9.99 23.81
N THR A 37 2.43 -9.00 24.36
CA THR A 37 3.52 -8.31 23.65
C THR A 37 4.69 -9.22 23.32
N LEU A 38 4.92 -10.31 24.07
CA LEU A 38 6.10 -11.16 23.91
C LEU A 38 6.13 -11.91 22.56
N VAL A 39 4.97 -12.38 22.09
CA VAL A 39 4.84 -13.08 20.79
C VAL A 39 5.07 -12.10 19.64
N LEU A 40 4.46 -10.91 19.71
CA LEU A 40 4.61 -9.86 18.70
C LEU A 40 6.05 -9.34 18.63
N LEU A 41 6.70 -9.14 19.77
CA LEU A 41 8.11 -8.73 19.85
C LEU A 41 9.03 -9.77 19.19
N ARG A 42 8.75 -11.07 19.33
CA ARG A 42 9.52 -12.15 18.69
C ARG A 42 9.49 -12.07 17.16
N PHE A 43 8.38 -11.64 16.57
CA PHE A 43 8.26 -11.43 15.13
C PHE A 43 8.75 -10.04 14.68
N ALA A 44 8.66 -9.03 15.55
CA ALA A 44 9.04 -7.66 15.25
C ALA A 44 10.57 -7.44 15.26
N GLU A 45 11.33 -8.11 16.12
CA GLU A 45 12.78 -7.92 16.21
C GLU A 45 13.58 -8.29 14.94
N PRO A 46 13.36 -9.47 14.33
CA PRO A 46 14.02 -9.82 13.07
C PRO A 46 13.63 -8.86 11.94
N LEU A 47 12.37 -8.42 11.95
CA LEU A 47 11.80 -7.50 10.96
C LEU A 47 12.42 -6.11 11.08
N ARG A 48 12.66 -5.61 12.30
CA ARG A 48 13.30 -4.32 12.56
C ARG A 48 14.75 -4.28 12.07
N ASN A 49 15.52 -5.33 12.36
CA ASN A 49 16.94 -5.40 11.96
C ASN A 49 17.15 -5.58 10.44
N ARG A 50 16.13 -6.07 9.72
CA ARG A 50 16.20 -6.31 8.27
C ARG A 50 15.11 -5.60 7.48
N LEU A 51 14.54 -4.52 8.03
CA LEU A 51 13.34 -3.87 7.49
C LEU A 51 13.44 -3.56 5.99
N GLY A 52 14.54 -2.94 5.54
CA GLY A 52 14.74 -2.65 4.13
C GLY A 52 14.79 -3.89 3.23
N ARG A 53 15.35 -5.01 3.72
CA ARG A 53 15.44 -6.26 2.95
C ARG A 53 14.12 -7.02 2.92
N THR A 54 13.41 -7.10 4.04
CA THR A 54 12.12 -7.78 4.12
C THR A 54 11.05 -7.01 3.35
N VAL A 55 10.94 -5.69 3.57
CA VAL A 55 10.01 -4.83 2.84
C VAL A 55 10.38 -4.79 1.36
N GLY A 56 11.66 -4.69 1.01
CA GLY A 56 12.13 -4.75 -0.37
C GLY A 56 11.79 -6.07 -1.07
N GLY A 57 11.96 -7.20 -0.37
CA GLY A 57 11.61 -8.52 -0.91
C GLY A 57 10.10 -8.65 -1.19
N VAL A 58 9.26 -8.27 -0.21
CA VAL A 58 7.79 -8.29 -0.38
C VAL A 58 7.36 -7.33 -1.49
N ALA A 59 7.90 -6.11 -1.49
CA ALA A 59 7.63 -5.11 -2.53
C ALA A 59 8.03 -5.64 -3.91
N GLY A 60 9.17 -6.33 -4.03
CA GLY A 60 9.64 -6.90 -5.29
C GLY A 60 8.72 -7.98 -5.84
N VAL A 61 8.23 -8.88 -4.98
CA VAL A 61 7.28 -9.92 -5.39
C VAL A 61 5.96 -9.31 -5.86
N LEU A 62 5.39 -8.39 -5.08
CA LEU A 62 4.13 -7.73 -5.45
C LEU A 62 4.29 -6.87 -6.71
N ALA A 63 5.41 -6.17 -6.86
CA ALA A 63 5.74 -5.40 -8.04
C ALA A 63 5.89 -6.28 -9.29
N LEU A 64 6.45 -7.49 -9.16
CA LEU A 64 6.53 -8.44 -10.27
C LEU A 64 5.14 -8.88 -10.73
N ILE A 65 4.24 -9.17 -9.79
CA ILE A 65 2.85 -9.51 -10.11
C ILE A 65 2.16 -8.34 -10.82
N ALA A 66 2.32 -7.12 -10.30
CA ALA A 66 1.80 -5.91 -10.92
C ALA A 66 2.40 -5.68 -12.33
N ALA A 67 3.68 -5.98 -12.53
CA ALA A 67 4.35 -5.87 -13.82
C ALA A 67 3.80 -6.86 -14.84
N LEU A 68 3.58 -8.11 -14.42
CA LEU A 68 3.01 -9.15 -15.27
C LEU A 68 1.59 -8.79 -15.69
N GLY A 69 0.77 -8.27 -14.76
CA GLY A 69 -0.56 -7.74 -15.08
C GLY A 69 -0.51 -6.55 -16.05
N GLY A 70 0.40 -5.60 -15.86
CA GLY A 70 0.56 -4.48 -16.80
C GLY A 70 1.04 -4.92 -18.18
N ALA A 71 1.80 -6.01 -18.25
CA ALA A 71 2.29 -6.55 -19.51
C ALA A 71 1.17 -7.15 -20.38
N THR A 72 0.07 -7.64 -19.79
CA THR A 72 -1.07 -8.18 -20.55
C THR A 72 -1.92 -7.08 -21.19
N HIS A 73 -1.99 -5.89 -20.56
CA HIS A 73 -2.77 -4.74 -21.04
C HIS A 73 -1.98 -3.78 -21.96
N TRP A 74 -0.93 -4.29 -22.61
CA TRP A 74 -0.13 -3.50 -23.53
C TRP A 74 -0.91 -3.06 -24.78
N GLU A 75 -1.88 -3.86 -25.24
CA GLU A 75 -2.73 -3.56 -26.40
C GLU A 75 -3.69 -2.43 -26.06
N ASP A 76 -4.34 -2.49 -24.90
CA ASP A 76 -5.22 -1.42 -24.41
C ASP A 76 -4.48 -0.08 -24.31
N TYR A 77 -3.23 -0.10 -23.84
CA TYR A 77 -2.39 1.10 -23.81
C TYR A 77 -2.09 1.66 -25.21
N LEU A 78 -1.86 0.78 -26.20
CA LEU A 78 -1.64 1.22 -27.58
C LEU A 78 -2.92 1.79 -28.21
N LEU A 79 -4.06 1.13 -27.99
CA LEU A 79 -5.37 1.60 -28.44
C LEU A 79 -5.70 2.97 -27.82
N PHE A 80 -5.43 3.13 -26.52
CA PHE A 80 -5.57 4.42 -25.84
C PHE A 80 -4.68 5.51 -26.46
N ARG A 81 -3.43 5.19 -26.78
CA ARG A 81 -2.47 6.14 -27.39
C ARG A 81 -2.79 6.49 -28.84
N GLN A 82 -3.42 5.59 -29.58
CA GLN A 82 -3.74 5.73 -30.99
C GLN A 82 -5.26 5.82 -31.22
N ALA A 83 -6.00 6.33 -30.23
CA ALA A 83 -7.45 6.42 -30.31
C ALA A 83 -7.88 7.33 -31.47
N VAL A 84 -8.81 6.86 -32.29
CA VAL A 84 -9.39 7.59 -33.43
C VAL A 84 -10.89 7.78 -33.18
N PRO A 85 -11.46 8.96 -33.49
CA PRO A 85 -12.91 9.16 -33.38
C PRO A 85 -13.65 8.35 -34.44
N PHE A 86 -14.76 7.75 -34.03
CA PHE A 86 -15.68 7.05 -34.93
C PHE A 86 -16.60 8.01 -35.69
N GLY A 87 -16.75 9.26 -35.21
CA GLY A 87 -17.62 10.26 -35.82
C GLY A 87 -19.11 10.06 -35.47
N GLN A 88 -19.40 9.13 -34.56
CA GLN A 88 -20.73 8.90 -34.02
C GLN A 88 -20.69 9.13 -32.51
N THR A 89 -21.52 10.08 -32.06
CA THR A 89 -21.61 10.46 -30.66
C THR A 89 -22.79 9.77 -30.01
N ASP A 90 -22.55 9.16 -28.86
CA ASP A 90 -23.60 8.57 -28.03
C ASP A 90 -24.58 9.68 -27.54
N PRO A 91 -25.89 9.54 -27.79
CA PRO A 91 -26.89 10.52 -27.37
C PRO A 91 -27.09 10.61 -25.85
N LEU A 92 -26.67 9.61 -25.08
CA LEU A 92 -26.85 9.62 -23.62
C LEU A 92 -25.77 10.41 -22.89
N PHE A 93 -24.49 10.14 -23.18
CA PHE A 93 -23.35 10.76 -22.49
C PHE A 93 -22.58 11.77 -23.33
N GLY A 94 -22.93 11.96 -24.61
CA GLY A 94 -22.26 12.91 -25.49
C GLY A 94 -20.80 12.54 -25.79
N LYS A 95 -20.45 11.26 -25.69
CA LYS A 95 -19.08 10.74 -25.96
C LYS A 95 -19.06 10.02 -27.31
N ASP A 96 -17.97 10.18 -28.05
CA ASP A 96 -17.76 9.42 -29.28
C ASP A 96 -17.63 7.92 -28.95
N LEU A 97 -18.16 7.05 -29.81
CA LEU A 97 -18.08 5.60 -29.61
C LEU A 97 -16.64 5.10 -29.47
N GLY A 98 -15.66 5.76 -30.09
CA GLY A 98 -14.24 5.46 -29.96
C GLY A 98 -13.69 5.61 -28.55
N PHE A 99 -14.31 6.45 -27.71
CA PHE A 99 -13.94 6.53 -26.29
C PHE A 99 -14.15 5.18 -25.60
N TYR A 100 -15.30 4.53 -25.83
CA TYR A 100 -15.66 3.28 -25.16
C TYR A 100 -14.83 2.09 -25.64
N VAL A 101 -14.38 2.12 -26.89
CA VAL A 101 -13.59 1.03 -27.48
C VAL A 101 -12.10 1.19 -27.20
N PHE A 102 -11.55 2.41 -27.31
CA PHE A 102 -10.10 2.63 -27.24
C PHE A 102 -9.63 3.15 -25.88
N THR A 103 -10.44 3.97 -25.21
CA THR A 103 -10.01 4.67 -23.99
C THR A 103 -10.49 3.99 -22.73
N LEU A 104 -11.76 3.60 -22.70
CA LEU A 104 -12.39 3.05 -21.52
C LEU A 104 -11.71 1.76 -20.99
N PRO A 105 -11.34 0.76 -21.82
CA PRO A 105 -10.72 -0.46 -21.30
C PRO A 105 -9.42 -0.18 -20.53
N PHE A 106 -8.57 0.70 -21.07
CA PHE A 106 -7.33 1.10 -20.41
C PHE A 106 -7.57 1.87 -19.12
N LEU A 107 -8.56 2.79 -19.10
CA LEU A 107 -8.91 3.54 -17.89
C LEU A 107 -9.47 2.64 -16.79
N THR A 108 -10.31 1.67 -17.13
CA THR A 108 -10.84 0.68 -16.19
C THR A 108 -9.71 -0.14 -15.58
N TYR A 109 -8.79 -0.65 -16.41
CA TYR A 109 -7.61 -1.36 -15.92
C TYR A 109 -6.74 -0.48 -15.01
N LEU A 110 -6.47 0.77 -15.41
CA LEU A 110 -5.67 1.70 -14.62
C LEU A 110 -6.33 1.98 -13.27
N GLN A 111 -7.65 2.14 -13.23
CA GLN A 111 -8.41 2.33 -12.00
C GLN A 111 -8.31 1.12 -11.08
N GLU A 112 -8.52 -0.10 -11.59
CA GLU A 112 -8.39 -1.34 -10.83
C GLU A 112 -6.98 -1.50 -10.25
N TRP A 113 -5.96 -1.22 -11.08
CA TRP A 113 -4.57 -1.27 -10.67
C TRP A 113 -4.24 -0.24 -9.57
N MET A 114 -4.75 1.00 -9.69
CA MET A 114 -4.57 2.05 -8.67
C MET A 114 -5.24 1.67 -7.35
N VAL A 115 -6.46 1.13 -7.40
CA VAL A 115 -7.16 0.65 -6.20
C VAL A 115 -6.39 -0.50 -5.54
N GLY A 116 -5.89 -1.45 -6.34
CA GLY A 116 -5.03 -2.53 -5.85
C GLY A 116 -3.77 -1.99 -5.18
N LEU A 117 -3.06 -1.05 -5.82
CA LEU A 117 -1.89 -0.38 -5.25
C LEU A 117 -2.19 0.26 -3.90
N LEU A 118 -3.27 1.05 -3.81
CA LEU A 118 -3.68 1.70 -2.57
C LEU A 118 -4.03 0.69 -1.47
N LEU A 119 -4.75 -0.37 -1.83
CA LEU A 119 -5.12 -1.42 -0.89
C LEU A 119 -3.88 -2.12 -0.34
N PHE A 120 -3.00 -2.61 -1.21
CA PHE A 120 -1.79 -3.33 -0.79
C PHE A 120 -0.85 -2.44 0.01
N THR A 121 -0.63 -1.19 -0.40
CA THR A 121 0.21 -0.24 0.35
C THR A 121 -0.36 0.04 1.73
N THR A 122 -1.66 0.33 1.83
CA THR A 122 -2.35 0.62 3.10
C THR A 122 -2.31 -0.59 4.03
N VAL A 123 -2.63 -1.79 3.52
CA VAL A 123 -2.60 -3.03 4.30
C VAL A 123 -1.17 -3.36 4.73
N GLY A 124 -0.19 -3.21 3.83
CA GLY A 124 1.22 -3.45 4.14
C GLY A 124 1.74 -2.53 5.24
N ALA A 125 1.45 -1.23 5.15
CA ALA A 125 1.79 -0.28 6.20
C ALA A 125 1.04 -0.58 7.51
N GLY A 126 -0.27 -0.83 7.44
CA GLY A 126 -1.09 -1.18 8.62
C GLY A 126 -0.60 -2.44 9.33
N ALA A 127 -0.20 -3.46 8.58
CA ALA A 127 0.38 -4.68 9.11
C ALA A 127 1.72 -4.40 9.81
N LEU A 128 2.60 -3.58 9.22
CA LEU A 128 3.85 -3.16 9.87
C LEU A 128 3.59 -2.38 11.15
N TYR A 129 2.62 -1.47 11.16
CA TYR A 129 2.20 -0.76 12.37
C TYR A 129 1.72 -1.73 13.44
N PHE A 130 0.84 -2.67 13.10
CA PHE A 130 0.30 -3.64 14.05
C PHE A 130 1.38 -4.55 14.65
N LEU A 131 2.23 -5.12 13.80
CA LEU A 131 3.28 -6.05 14.20
C LEU A 131 4.33 -5.37 15.09
N MET A 132 4.63 -4.10 14.81
CA MET A 132 5.65 -3.35 15.54
C MET A 132 5.10 -2.67 16.80
N HIS A 133 3.88 -2.13 16.79
CA HIS A 133 3.31 -1.46 17.97
C HIS A 133 2.71 -2.42 19.00
N GLY A 134 2.22 -3.58 18.58
CA GLY A 134 1.37 -4.43 19.42
C GLY A 134 0.24 -3.59 20.03
N ILE A 135 -0.83 -3.36 19.27
CA ILE A 135 -1.94 -2.51 19.69
C ILE A 135 -2.52 -3.05 21.02
N VAL A 136 -2.09 -2.50 22.15
CA VAL A 136 -2.68 -2.75 23.47
C VAL A 136 -3.76 -1.70 23.67
N ILE A 137 -5.01 -2.04 23.33
CA ILE A 137 -6.18 -1.30 23.83
C ILE A 137 -6.36 -1.75 25.29
N GLY A 138 -5.55 -1.19 26.18
CA GLY A 138 -5.63 -1.42 27.62
C GLY A 138 -6.41 -0.29 28.30
N PRO A 139 -7.27 -0.58 29.31
CA PRO A 139 -8.00 0.45 30.01
C PRO A 139 -7.01 1.44 30.64
N ARG A 140 -7.28 2.74 30.49
CA ARG A 140 -6.51 3.86 31.08
C ARG A 140 -6.32 3.63 32.59
N THR A 141 -5.23 2.98 32.98
CA THR A 141 -4.78 2.99 34.37
C THR A 141 -3.95 4.26 34.55
N VAL A 142 -4.59 5.28 35.11
CA VAL A 142 -3.93 6.50 35.56
C VAL A 142 -2.89 6.09 36.61
N HIS A 143 -1.61 6.06 36.23
CA HIS A 143 -0.52 6.02 37.19
C HIS A 143 -0.51 7.37 37.91
N VAL A 144 -1.13 7.42 39.09
CA VAL A 144 -0.93 8.56 39.99
C VAL A 144 0.47 8.42 40.57
N GLU A 145 1.31 9.39 40.24
CA GLU A 145 2.69 9.48 40.66
C GLU A 145 2.80 9.58 42.19
N ARG A 146 3.82 8.92 42.76
CA ARG A 146 4.02 8.72 44.21
C ARG A 146 4.16 10.03 45.00
N GLN A 147 4.34 11.17 44.32
CA GLN A 147 4.42 12.49 44.94
C GLN A 147 3.07 13.07 45.38
N ALA A 148 1.92 12.50 44.97
CA ALA A 148 0.61 12.97 45.43
C ALA A 148 0.22 12.48 46.84
N ARG A 149 0.87 11.43 47.38
CA ARG A 149 0.56 10.91 48.73
C ARG A 149 1.21 11.68 49.88
N LEU A 150 2.09 12.65 49.59
CA LEU A 150 2.84 13.39 50.63
C LEU A 150 2.21 14.75 50.99
N HIS A 151 1.18 15.20 50.25
CA HIS A 151 0.51 16.48 50.51
C HIS A 151 -0.89 16.35 51.12
N LEU A 152 -1.34 15.13 51.37
CA LEU A 152 -2.55 14.84 52.15
C LEU A 152 -2.09 14.13 53.43
N GLY A 153 -1.78 14.95 54.43
CA GLY A 153 -1.63 14.51 55.81
C GLY A 153 -2.96 14.00 56.40
#